data_AF-A0A413M8F3-F1
#
_entry.id   AF-A0A413M8F3-F1
#
_cell.length_a   1.000
_cell.length_b   1.000
_cell.length_c   1.000
_cell.angle_alpha   90.00
_cell.angle_beta   90.00
_cell.angle_gamma   90.00
#
_symmetry.space_group_name_H-M   'P 1'
#
loop_
_entity.id
_entity.type
_entity.pdbx_description
1 polymer ?
#
loop_
_entity_poly.entity_id
_entity_poly.type
_entity_poly.pdbx_seq_one_letter_code
_entity_poly.pdbx_strand_id
1 'polypeptide(L)'
;MGDADSLTDAALNWKTDGDSLLYIQNMPFLRMMYVQSRMDGAALDGAGDGDGSDAEEGEEAVSSRTISVERLNANTAYTYVPYQAYLNDYYNILGGDCSVQGQTAQDDRYEYFESSAYMDTMKKWMDVDASASDDGDTAGALGSYNHRNMLDELEASYESYVNTHYTDVPESQKRIEKLCKKKKKEWDKKLEGNLSDTQKQDLSYEKIDDVKNFVVRTLWERCEYSKSASKISDDEDYIERFMFEKKKGDSTAFASAAVVMFRSCGIPARYVVGYAAPANLFSGQADGSYMAVLQDDNAHAWVEIYMPDCGWTPVETTPALPVRLPISICRRLTQRIRRVLRTKRTRMLTVTERIQRVPGPI
;
A
#
# COMPACT_ATOMS: atom_id res chain seq x y z
N MET A 1 -17.99 -0.70 5.76
CA MET A 1 -17.58 -1.44 4.55
C MET A 1 -18.13 -0.70 3.35
N GLY A 2 -17.46 -0.73 2.20
CA GLY A 2 -18.06 -0.23 0.95
C GLY A 2 -19.28 -1.08 0.61
N ASP A 3 -20.33 -0.46 0.08
CA ASP A 3 -21.55 -1.16 -0.29
C ASP A 3 -21.28 -2.06 -1.50
N ALA A 4 -21.50 -3.36 -1.36
CA ALA A 4 -21.14 -4.37 -2.36
C ALA A 4 -21.85 -4.12 -3.70
N ASP A 5 -23.12 -3.77 -3.64
CA ASP A 5 -23.93 -3.46 -4.81
C ASP A 5 -23.38 -2.20 -5.50
N SER A 6 -22.92 -1.21 -4.70
CA SER A 6 -22.32 0.00 -5.25
C SER A 6 -20.99 -0.23 -5.98
N LEU A 7 -20.12 -1.17 -5.54
CA LEU A 7 -18.90 -1.49 -6.30
C LEU A 7 -19.25 -2.18 -7.61
N THR A 8 -20.14 -3.17 -7.57
CA THR A 8 -20.54 -3.92 -8.77
C THR A 8 -21.18 -2.98 -9.79
N ASP A 9 -22.07 -2.09 -9.35
CA ASP A 9 -22.69 -1.07 -10.20
C ASP A 9 -21.66 -0.08 -10.77
N ALA A 10 -20.68 0.35 -9.96
CA ALA A 10 -19.60 1.19 -10.44
C ALA A 10 -18.75 0.46 -11.50
N ALA A 11 -18.40 -0.80 -11.25
CA ALA A 11 -17.56 -1.62 -12.12
C ALA A 11 -18.18 -1.85 -13.50
N LEU A 12 -19.51 -2.04 -13.57
CA LEU A 12 -20.25 -2.14 -14.84
C LEU A 12 -20.04 -0.93 -15.77
N ASN A 13 -19.71 0.23 -15.21
CA ASN A 13 -19.47 1.46 -15.99
C ASN A 13 -18.05 1.59 -16.54
N TRP A 14 -17.11 0.72 -16.15
CA TRP A 14 -15.69 0.85 -16.53
C TRP A 14 -15.33 0.22 -17.88
N LYS A 15 -16.30 -0.42 -18.54
CA LYS A 15 -16.20 -0.90 -19.94
C LYS A 15 -14.96 -1.76 -20.22
N THR A 16 -14.62 -2.66 -19.30
CA THR A 16 -13.55 -3.64 -19.53
C THR A 16 -14.05 -4.82 -20.36
N ASP A 17 -13.17 -5.42 -21.16
CA ASP A 17 -13.45 -6.71 -21.79
C ASP A 17 -13.30 -7.82 -20.73
N GLY A 18 -14.40 -8.28 -20.14
CA GLY A 18 -14.40 -9.35 -19.13
C GLY A 18 -14.76 -8.87 -17.72
N ASP A 19 -14.36 -9.62 -16.70
CA ASP A 19 -14.70 -9.34 -15.29
C ASP A 19 -13.86 -8.17 -14.74
N SER A 20 -14.46 -6.99 -14.69
CA SER A 20 -13.82 -5.77 -14.17
C SER A 20 -13.29 -5.94 -12.74
N LEU A 21 -13.97 -6.71 -11.89
CA LEU A 21 -13.58 -6.88 -10.49
C LEU A 21 -12.33 -7.74 -10.37
N LEU A 22 -12.21 -8.77 -11.21
CA LEU A 22 -11.00 -9.58 -11.31
C LEU A 22 -9.81 -8.75 -11.81
N TYR A 23 -10.04 -7.85 -12.78
CA TYR A 23 -9.01 -6.91 -13.23
C TYR A 23 -8.53 -6.01 -12.09
N ILE A 24 -9.43 -5.36 -11.33
CA ILE A 24 -9.06 -4.54 -10.16
C ILE A 24 -8.23 -5.35 -9.18
N GLN A 25 -8.69 -6.55 -8.85
CA GLN A 25 -8.06 -7.37 -7.84
C GLN A 25 -6.63 -7.73 -8.25
N ASN A 26 -6.40 -7.95 -9.55
CA ASN A 26 -5.10 -8.23 -10.13
C ASN A 26 -4.28 -6.99 -10.49
N MET A 27 -4.81 -5.77 -10.34
CA MET A 27 -4.15 -4.53 -10.77
C MET A 27 -2.69 -4.42 -10.28
N PRO A 28 -2.36 -4.67 -9.00
CA PRO A 28 -0.97 -4.61 -8.54
C PRO A 28 -0.05 -5.57 -9.31
N PHE A 29 -0.51 -6.80 -9.56
CA PHE A 29 0.27 -7.81 -10.29
C PHE A 29 0.44 -7.42 -11.76
N LEU A 30 -0.65 -7.00 -12.43
CA LEU A 30 -0.64 -6.59 -13.83
C LEU A 30 0.24 -5.36 -14.04
N ARG A 31 0.18 -4.38 -13.12
CA ARG A 31 1.01 -3.19 -13.16
C ARG A 31 2.49 -3.51 -12.98
N MET A 32 2.83 -4.42 -12.07
CA MET A 32 4.20 -4.89 -11.89
C MET A 32 4.76 -5.46 -13.20
N MET A 33 4.01 -6.38 -13.83
CA MET A 33 4.36 -6.96 -15.13
C MET A 33 4.53 -5.89 -16.22
N TYR A 34 3.61 -4.93 -16.29
CA TYR A 34 3.67 -3.84 -17.26
C TYR A 34 4.94 -2.98 -17.08
N VAL A 35 5.21 -2.53 -15.85
CA VAL A 35 6.37 -1.70 -15.53
C VAL A 35 7.67 -2.42 -15.87
N GLN A 36 7.81 -3.69 -15.52
CA GLN A 36 9.01 -4.48 -15.84
C GLN A 36 9.24 -4.60 -17.34
N SER A 37 8.19 -4.92 -18.10
CA SER A 37 8.31 -5.01 -19.57
C SER A 37 8.77 -3.69 -20.20
N ARG A 38 8.41 -2.54 -19.61
CA ARG A 38 8.83 -1.22 -20.06
C ARG A 38 10.24 -0.88 -19.64
N MET A 39 10.64 -1.22 -18.42
CA MET A 39 12.01 -1.00 -17.94
C MET A 39 13.01 -1.85 -18.73
N ASP A 40 12.65 -3.10 -19.06
CA ASP A 40 13.47 -3.99 -19.90
C ASP A 40 13.55 -3.50 -21.36
N GLY A 41 12.45 -2.98 -21.91
CA GLY A 41 12.43 -2.39 -23.26
C GLY A 41 13.22 -1.09 -23.38
N ALA A 42 13.21 -0.24 -22.35
CA ALA A 42 13.98 1.00 -22.32
C ALA A 42 15.50 0.76 -22.29
N ALA A 43 15.95 -0.36 -21.72
CA ALA A 43 17.35 -0.77 -21.75
C ALA A 43 17.82 -1.19 -23.16
N LEU A 44 16.90 -1.65 -24.02
CA LEU A 44 17.20 -2.07 -25.39
C LEU A 44 17.23 -0.89 -26.38
N ASP A 45 16.35 0.10 -26.22
CA ASP A 45 16.28 1.27 -27.11
C ASP A 45 17.37 2.32 -26.84
N GLY A 46 18.08 2.23 -25.69
CA GLY A 46 19.24 3.06 -25.36
C GLY A 46 20.56 2.60 -26.00
N ALA A 47 20.59 1.44 -26.64
CA ALA A 47 21.77 0.92 -27.34
C ALA A 47 21.88 1.51 -28.75
N GLY A 48 22.17 2.81 -28.83
CA GLY A 48 22.74 3.40 -30.05
C GLY A 48 24.16 2.87 -30.27
N ASP A 49 24.57 2.74 -31.53
CA ASP A 49 25.88 2.25 -32.02
C ASP A 49 27.11 2.99 -31.41
N GLY A 50 27.36 2.78 -30.12
CA GLY A 50 28.47 3.31 -29.35
C GLY A 50 29.41 2.19 -28.94
N ASP A 51 30.68 2.35 -29.29
CA ASP A 51 31.79 1.45 -29.01
C ASP A 51 31.76 0.87 -27.58
N GLY A 52 31.95 -0.44 -27.49
CA GLY A 52 31.76 -1.22 -26.29
C GLY A 52 32.83 -0.97 -25.24
N SER A 53 32.49 -0.18 -24.22
CA SER A 53 33.03 -0.31 -22.88
C SER A 53 32.12 0.45 -21.93
N ASP A 54 31.63 -0.26 -20.90
CA ASP A 54 30.76 0.23 -19.83
C ASP A 54 29.24 0.09 -20.10
N ALA A 55 28.81 -1.13 -20.43
CA ALA A 55 27.43 -1.54 -20.11
C ALA A 55 27.34 -1.70 -18.58
N GLU A 56 26.72 -0.73 -17.90
CA GLU A 56 26.28 -0.94 -16.51
C GLU A 56 25.39 -2.21 -16.49
N GLU A 57 25.68 -3.15 -15.58
CA GLU A 57 24.87 -4.35 -15.37
C GLU A 57 23.40 -3.92 -15.17
N GLY A 58 22.55 -4.18 -16.16
CA GLY A 58 21.12 -3.93 -16.05
C GLY A 58 20.57 -4.64 -14.81
N GLU A 59 19.79 -3.93 -13.99
CA GLU A 59 19.09 -4.54 -12.86
C GLU A 59 18.21 -5.68 -13.40
N GLU A 60 18.47 -6.91 -12.93
CA GLU A 60 17.74 -8.10 -13.34
C GLU A 60 16.24 -7.96 -13.01
N ALA A 61 15.38 -8.30 -13.97
CA ALA A 61 13.93 -8.22 -13.79
C ALA A 61 13.47 -9.06 -12.59
N VAL A 62 12.72 -8.43 -11.66
CA VAL A 62 12.18 -9.12 -10.49
C VAL A 62 11.20 -10.23 -10.93
N SER A 63 11.53 -11.49 -10.66
CA SER A 63 10.63 -12.59 -11.00
C SER A 63 9.49 -12.75 -10.00
N SER A 64 8.30 -13.15 -10.48
CA SER A 64 7.22 -13.58 -9.59
C SER A 64 7.63 -14.83 -8.81
N ARG A 65 7.01 -15.02 -7.65
CA ARG A 65 7.16 -16.18 -6.78
C ARG A 65 5.86 -16.97 -6.79
N THR A 66 5.93 -18.24 -6.39
CA THR A 66 4.73 -19.06 -6.20
C THR A 66 4.57 -19.46 -4.75
N ILE A 67 3.33 -19.47 -4.28
CA ILE A 67 2.95 -19.97 -2.96
C ILE A 67 1.75 -20.90 -3.10
N SER A 68 1.80 -22.04 -2.41
CA SER A 68 0.66 -22.95 -2.31
C SER A 68 -0.05 -22.72 -0.98
N VAL A 69 -1.38 -22.67 -1.00
CA VAL A 69 -2.21 -22.55 0.19
C VAL A 69 -3.08 -23.80 0.31
N GLU A 70 -2.84 -24.56 1.37
CA GLU A 70 -3.62 -25.74 1.72
C GLU A 70 -4.53 -25.42 2.92
N ARG A 71 -5.81 -25.77 2.78
CA ARG A 71 -6.78 -25.64 3.87
C ARG A 71 -6.81 -26.93 4.70
N LEU A 72 -6.14 -26.92 5.86
CA LEU A 72 -6.08 -28.08 6.75
C LEU A 72 -7.40 -28.33 7.51
N ASN A 73 -7.74 -27.47 8.47
CA ASN A 73 -8.97 -27.53 9.28
C ASN A 73 -9.64 -26.14 9.38
N ALA A 74 -9.47 -25.32 8.35
CA ALA A 74 -10.00 -23.96 8.34
C ALA A 74 -11.47 -23.92 7.87
N ASN A 75 -12.16 -22.83 8.17
CA ASN A 75 -13.58 -22.67 7.84
C ASN A 75 -13.79 -22.69 6.31
N THR A 76 -14.69 -23.54 5.83
CA THR A 76 -14.95 -23.75 4.40
C THR A 76 -15.78 -22.67 3.75
N ALA A 77 -16.29 -21.70 4.51
CA ALA A 77 -16.99 -20.53 4.00
C ALA A 77 -16.06 -19.47 3.41
N TYR A 78 -14.74 -19.58 3.59
CA TYR A 78 -13.75 -18.60 3.16
C TYR A 78 -12.72 -19.20 2.20
N THR A 79 -12.26 -18.37 1.26
CA THR A 79 -11.08 -18.61 0.42
C THR A 79 -9.89 -17.93 1.07
N TYR A 80 -8.79 -18.65 1.22
CA TYR A 80 -7.55 -18.14 1.83
C TYR A 80 -6.56 -17.78 0.73
N VAL A 81 -6.35 -16.46 0.55
CA VAL A 81 -5.57 -15.91 -0.55
C VAL A 81 -4.36 -15.12 0.01
N PRO A 82 -3.14 -15.36 -0.48
CA PRO A 82 -1.98 -14.54 -0.15
C PRO A 82 -2.14 -13.10 -0.63
N TYR A 83 -1.50 -12.16 0.07
CA TYR A 83 -1.46 -10.77 -0.38
C TYR A 83 -0.82 -10.62 -1.76
N GLN A 84 -1.42 -9.77 -2.60
CA GLN A 84 -0.93 -9.46 -3.96
C GLN A 84 -0.79 -10.70 -4.86
N ALA A 85 -1.49 -11.78 -4.52
CA ALA A 85 -1.61 -12.95 -5.37
C ALA A 85 -2.37 -12.61 -6.65
N TYR A 86 -1.87 -13.12 -7.76
CA TYR A 86 -2.61 -13.18 -9.02
C TYR A 86 -3.73 -14.22 -8.91
N LEU A 87 -4.93 -13.80 -9.29
CA LEU A 87 -6.12 -14.63 -9.37
C LEU A 87 -6.49 -14.81 -10.85
N ASN A 88 -6.58 -16.06 -11.30
CA ASN A 88 -7.06 -16.36 -12.65
C ASN A 88 -8.61 -16.43 -12.70
N ASP A 89 -9.15 -16.65 -13.89
CA ASP A 89 -10.59 -16.66 -14.18
C ASP A 89 -11.39 -17.79 -13.46
N TYR A 90 -10.71 -18.66 -12.72
CA TYR A 90 -11.38 -19.63 -11.84
C TYR A 90 -12.02 -18.96 -10.62
N TYR A 91 -11.50 -17.81 -10.21
CA TYR A 91 -11.97 -17.07 -9.04
C TYR A 91 -13.03 -16.05 -9.42
N ASN A 92 -14.08 -15.97 -8.60
CA ASN A 92 -15.08 -14.91 -8.69
C ASN A 92 -14.81 -13.89 -7.59
N ILE A 93 -14.69 -12.62 -7.97
CA ILE A 93 -14.59 -11.52 -7.02
C ILE A 93 -15.99 -11.05 -6.66
N LEU A 94 -16.29 -11.06 -5.36
CA LEU A 94 -17.59 -10.72 -4.83
C LEU A 94 -17.51 -9.42 -4.03
N GLY A 95 -18.43 -8.51 -4.33
CA GLY A 95 -18.69 -7.31 -3.54
C GLY A 95 -17.53 -6.32 -3.42
N GLY A 96 -17.74 -5.32 -2.56
CA GLY A 96 -16.88 -4.14 -2.39
C GLY A 96 -15.57 -4.36 -1.63
N ASP A 97 -15.46 -5.49 -0.93
CA ASP A 97 -14.35 -5.86 -0.07
C ASP A 97 -13.35 -6.81 -0.74
N CYS A 98 -13.57 -7.11 -2.02
CA CYS A 98 -12.79 -8.07 -2.80
C CYS A 98 -12.83 -9.48 -2.21
N SER A 99 -13.94 -9.89 -1.58
CA SER A 99 -14.08 -11.27 -1.13
C SER A 99 -13.98 -12.22 -2.33
N VAL A 100 -13.19 -13.28 -2.20
CA VAL A 100 -12.90 -14.20 -3.29
C VAL A 100 -13.68 -15.49 -3.05
N GLN A 101 -14.45 -15.92 -4.05
CA GLN A 101 -15.03 -17.25 -4.09
C GLN A 101 -14.27 -18.09 -5.10
N GLY A 102 -14.02 -19.36 -4.77
CA GLY A 102 -13.47 -20.30 -5.75
C GLY A 102 -12.56 -21.36 -5.15
N GLN A 103 -11.97 -21.15 -3.97
CA GLN A 103 -11.07 -22.16 -3.41
C GLN A 103 -11.81 -23.47 -3.11
N THR A 104 -11.35 -24.55 -3.72
CA THR A 104 -11.88 -25.90 -3.47
C THR A 104 -11.16 -26.54 -2.28
N ALA A 105 -11.42 -27.83 -2.02
CA ALA A 105 -10.63 -28.59 -1.07
C ALA A 105 -9.20 -28.92 -1.56
N GLN A 106 -8.85 -28.54 -2.80
CA GLN A 106 -7.54 -28.78 -3.38
C GLN A 106 -6.58 -27.62 -3.04
N ASP A 107 -5.28 -27.92 -2.98
CA ASP A 107 -4.21 -26.94 -2.85
C ASP A 107 -4.28 -25.93 -3.99
N ASP A 108 -4.53 -24.66 -3.66
CA ASP A 108 -4.45 -23.60 -4.64
C ASP A 108 -3.03 -23.05 -4.68
N ARG A 109 -2.54 -22.86 -5.90
CA ARG A 109 -1.23 -22.26 -6.16
C ARG A 109 -1.41 -20.87 -6.73
N TYR A 110 -0.75 -19.91 -6.10
CA TYR A 110 -0.81 -18.50 -6.48
C TYR A 110 0.55 -18.02 -6.95
N GLU A 111 0.56 -17.17 -7.96
CA GLU A 111 1.71 -16.33 -8.29
C GLU A 111 1.59 -15.01 -7.56
N TYR A 112 2.71 -14.47 -7.08
CA TYR A 112 2.72 -13.18 -6.40
C TYR A 112 4.08 -12.49 -6.56
N PHE A 113 4.11 -11.18 -6.38
CA PHE A 113 5.36 -10.44 -6.21
C PHE A 113 5.59 -10.15 -4.73
N GLU A 114 6.83 -10.24 -4.29
CA GLU A 114 7.19 -9.84 -2.93
C GLU A 114 6.86 -8.35 -2.74
N SER A 115 6.11 -8.01 -1.69
CA SER A 115 5.61 -6.65 -1.50
C SER A 115 6.71 -5.59 -1.43
N SER A 116 7.90 -5.93 -0.92
CA SER A 116 9.06 -5.03 -0.95
C SER A 116 9.53 -4.75 -2.37
N ALA A 117 9.63 -5.79 -3.20
CA ALA A 117 10.06 -5.64 -4.59
C ALA A 117 9.02 -4.89 -5.42
N TYR A 118 7.73 -5.16 -5.20
CA TYR A 118 6.64 -4.39 -5.82
C TYR A 118 6.76 -2.90 -5.50
N MET A 119 6.88 -2.54 -4.22
CA MET A 119 6.97 -1.14 -3.79
C MET A 119 8.23 -0.44 -4.30
N ASP A 120 9.37 -1.14 -4.32
CA ASP A 120 10.63 -0.60 -4.86
C ASP A 120 10.53 -0.35 -6.36
N THR A 121 9.93 -1.27 -7.12
CA THR A 121 9.71 -1.10 -8.57
C THR A 121 8.71 0.02 -8.87
N MET A 122 7.57 0.08 -8.19
CA MET A 122 6.60 1.17 -8.37
C MET A 122 7.21 2.53 -8.05
N LYS A 123 8.05 2.60 -7.02
CA LYS A 123 8.77 3.83 -6.69
C LYS A 123 9.75 4.25 -7.78
N LYS A 124 10.52 3.31 -8.34
CA LYS A 124 11.42 3.60 -9.47
C LYS A 124 10.64 4.11 -10.68
N TRP A 125 9.49 3.48 -10.98
CA TRP A 125 8.60 3.90 -12.06
C TRP A 125 8.15 5.37 -11.88
N MET A 126 7.69 5.74 -10.68
CA MET A 126 7.30 7.12 -10.37
C MET A 126 8.46 8.12 -10.49
N ASP A 127 9.66 7.72 -10.07
CA ASP A 127 10.86 8.58 -10.16
C ASP A 127 11.31 8.82 -11.62
N VAL A 128 11.15 7.82 -12.50
CA VAL A 128 11.48 7.92 -13.94
C VAL A 128 10.53 8.86 -14.66
N ASP A 129 9.22 8.74 -14.45
CA ASP A 129 8.23 9.62 -15.09
C ASP A 129 8.40 11.10 -14.71
N ALA A 130 8.70 11.36 -13.43
CA ALA A 130 8.96 12.72 -12.95
C ALA A 130 10.17 13.38 -13.65
N SER A 131 11.16 12.59 -14.11
CA SER A 131 12.36 13.10 -14.79
C SER A 131 12.16 13.42 -16.27
N ALA A 132 11.16 12.82 -16.93
CA ALA A 132 10.86 13.05 -18.34
C ALA A 132 10.15 14.41 -18.58
N SER A 133 9.70 15.08 -17.53
CA SER A 133 8.91 16.32 -17.60
C SER A 133 9.71 17.63 -17.52
N ASP A 134 11.03 17.58 -17.24
CA ASP A 134 11.84 18.78 -16.93
C ASP A 134 12.59 19.38 -18.14
N ASP A 135 12.75 18.64 -19.26
CA ASP A 135 13.45 19.11 -20.47
C ASP A 135 12.48 19.44 -21.61
N GLY A 136 12.13 20.72 -21.71
CA GLY A 136 11.14 21.27 -22.65
C GLY A 136 11.52 21.32 -24.13
N ASP A 137 12.44 20.49 -24.64
CA ASP A 137 12.77 20.53 -26.09
C ASP A 137 13.31 19.22 -26.71
N THR A 138 13.13 18.07 -26.04
CA THR A 138 13.39 16.75 -26.66
C THR A 138 12.23 15.80 -26.39
N ALA A 139 11.16 15.95 -27.17
CA ALA A 139 10.18 14.88 -27.40
C ALA A 139 10.81 13.78 -28.28
N GLY A 140 11.90 13.19 -27.79
CA GLY A 140 12.75 12.23 -28.49
C GLY A 140 12.79 10.89 -27.74
N ALA A 141 12.12 9.90 -28.33
CA ALA A 141 12.22 8.45 -28.11
C ALA A 141 11.87 7.83 -26.75
N LEU A 142 11.94 8.54 -25.61
CA LEU A 142 11.54 7.97 -24.30
C LEU A 142 10.71 8.92 -23.41
N GLY A 143 10.21 10.02 -24.00
CA GLY A 143 9.44 11.06 -23.30
C GLY A 143 8.19 11.45 -24.09
N SER A 144 7.08 11.64 -23.37
CA SER A 144 5.75 11.99 -23.89
C SER A 144 4.90 10.82 -24.41
N TYR A 145 4.68 9.79 -23.57
CA TYR A 145 3.43 9.05 -23.64
C TYR A 145 2.54 9.51 -22.49
N ASN A 146 1.39 10.08 -22.85
CA ASN A 146 0.17 9.99 -22.04
C ASN A 146 0.16 8.64 -21.31
N HIS A 147 0.29 8.67 -19.99
CA HIS A 147 0.10 7.54 -19.08
C HIS A 147 -1.39 7.18 -19.02
N ARG A 148 -1.95 6.82 -20.18
CA ARG A 148 -3.29 6.30 -20.32
C ARG A 148 -3.18 4.97 -21.04
N ASN A 149 -2.60 4.01 -20.35
CA ASN A 149 -2.89 2.62 -20.66
C ASN A 149 -4.23 2.23 -19.99
N MET A 150 -4.80 1.09 -20.37
CA MET A 150 -6.07 0.62 -19.82
C MET A 150 -6.05 0.50 -18.28
N LEU A 151 -4.90 0.17 -17.67
CA LEU A 151 -4.76 0.09 -16.21
C LEU A 151 -4.88 1.47 -15.56
N ASP A 152 -4.37 2.53 -16.18
CA ASP A 152 -4.45 3.89 -15.63
C ASP A 152 -5.90 4.42 -15.66
N GLU A 153 -6.64 4.14 -16.74
CA GLU A 153 -8.06 4.52 -16.85
C GLU A 153 -8.94 3.72 -15.88
N LEU A 154 -8.66 2.42 -15.73
CA LEU A 154 -9.33 1.55 -14.77
C LEU A 154 -9.05 1.99 -13.34
N GLU A 155 -7.80 2.30 -13.01
CA GLU A 155 -7.42 2.80 -11.70
C GLU A 155 -8.08 4.13 -11.38
N ALA A 156 -8.08 5.10 -12.30
CA ALA A 156 -8.73 6.39 -12.07
C ALA A 156 -10.23 6.23 -11.74
N SER A 157 -10.89 5.30 -12.42
CA SER A 157 -12.30 4.96 -12.18
C SER A 157 -12.49 4.30 -10.80
N TYR A 158 -11.61 3.36 -10.44
CA TYR A 158 -11.63 2.72 -9.13
C TYR A 158 -11.27 3.66 -7.98
N GLU A 159 -10.28 4.53 -8.16
CA GLU A 159 -9.87 5.54 -7.18
C GLU A 159 -11.01 6.51 -6.87
N SER A 160 -11.80 6.91 -7.87
CA SER A 160 -13.00 7.73 -7.65
C SER A 160 -14.03 7.03 -6.76
N TYR A 161 -14.28 5.74 -7.03
CA TYR A 161 -15.12 4.91 -6.17
C TYR A 161 -14.55 4.83 -4.75
N VAL A 162 -13.26 4.52 -4.61
CA VAL A 162 -12.60 4.38 -3.31
C VAL A 162 -12.69 5.67 -2.49
N ASN A 163 -12.41 6.83 -3.08
CA ASN A 163 -12.50 8.11 -2.40
C ASN A 163 -13.92 8.43 -1.91
N THR A 164 -14.94 7.98 -2.66
CA THR A 164 -16.35 8.20 -2.33
C THR A 164 -16.82 7.29 -1.18
N HIS A 165 -16.39 6.03 -1.15
CA HIS A 165 -16.96 5.03 -0.23
C HIS A 165 -16.06 4.66 0.96
N TYR A 166 -14.77 5.00 0.92
CA TYR A 166 -13.80 4.59 1.94
C TYR A 166 -13.24 5.75 2.77
N THR A 167 -13.85 6.93 2.69
CA THR A 167 -13.47 8.10 3.52
C THR A 167 -14.51 8.45 4.60
N ASP A 168 -15.64 7.74 4.63
CA ASP A 168 -16.74 8.01 5.58
C ASP A 168 -16.41 7.64 7.02
N VAL A 169 -16.73 8.55 7.94
CA VAL A 169 -16.57 8.40 9.38
C VAL A 169 -17.95 8.30 10.04
N PRO A 170 -18.24 7.27 10.85
CA PRO A 170 -19.51 7.16 11.56
C PRO A 170 -19.75 8.36 12.50
N GLU A 171 -20.99 8.83 12.60
CA GLU A 171 -21.35 9.98 13.46
C GLU A 171 -21.05 9.77 14.95
N SER A 172 -20.91 8.52 15.40
CA SER A 172 -20.52 8.21 16.77
C SER A 172 -19.07 8.61 17.10
N GLN A 173 -18.22 8.81 16.09
CA GLN A 173 -16.76 8.96 16.25
C GLN A 173 -16.25 10.41 16.36
N LYS A 174 -17.09 11.33 16.89
CA LYS A 174 -16.80 12.78 16.92
C LYS A 174 -15.50 13.13 17.64
N ARG A 175 -15.08 12.35 18.65
CA ARG A 175 -13.86 12.64 19.40
C ARG A 175 -12.62 12.27 18.61
N ILE A 176 -12.68 11.20 17.81
CA ILE A 176 -11.62 10.83 16.87
C ILE A 176 -11.52 11.87 15.75
N GLU A 177 -12.64 12.30 15.18
CA GLU A 177 -12.64 13.38 14.18
C GLU A 177 -12.00 14.66 14.73
N LYS A 178 -12.33 15.03 15.97
CA LYS A 178 -11.73 16.19 16.65
C LYS A 178 -10.22 16.03 16.83
N LEU A 179 -9.74 14.82 17.14
CA LEU A 179 -8.31 14.51 17.27
C LEU A 179 -7.59 14.67 15.93
N CYS A 180 -8.18 14.20 14.84
CA CYS A 180 -7.62 14.27 13.49
C CYS A 180 -7.79 15.65 12.82
N LYS A 181 -8.74 16.48 13.28
CA LYS A 181 -9.10 17.77 12.66
C LYS A 181 -7.92 18.70 12.40
N LYS A 182 -6.96 18.77 13.33
CA LYS A 182 -5.76 19.61 13.16
C LYS A 182 -4.90 19.11 12.00
N LYS A 183 -4.67 17.80 11.93
CA LYS A 183 -3.87 17.15 10.90
C LYS A 183 -4.56 17.23 9.53
N LYS A 184 -5.88 17.01 9.47
CA LYS A 184 -6.68 17.20 8.26
C LYS A 184 -6.52 18.62 7.69
N LYS A 185 -6.79 19.64 8.53
CA LYS A 185 -6.67 21.06 8.13
C LYS A 185 -5.27 21.47 7.68
N GLU A 186 -4.23 20.89 8.29
CA GLU A 186 -2.85 21.13 7.87
C GLU A 186 -2.65 20.72 6.41
N TRP A 187 -3.17 19.55 6.02
CA TRP A 187 -3.04 19.01 4.68
C TRP A 187 -4.00 19.63 3.68
N ASP A 188 -5.25 19.91 4.06
CA ASP A 188 -6.20 20.64 3.21
C ASP A 188 -5.57 21.96 2.73
N LYS A 189 -4.96 22.72 3.65
CA LYS A 189 -4.28 23.98 3.33
C LYS A 189 -3.06 23.80 2.41
N LYS A 190 -2.30 22.71 2.54
CA LYS A 190 -1.16 22.43 1.65
C LYS A 190 -1.62 22.10 0.23
N LEU A 191 -2.80 21.50 0.09
CA LEU A 191 -3.37 21.05 -1.18
C LEU A 191 -4.23 22.13 -1.89
N GLU A 192 -4.68 23.18 -1.19
CA GLU A 192 -5.47 24.30 -1.74
C GLU A 192 -4.70 25.22 -2.72
N GLY A 193 -3.40 25.01 -2.95
CA GLY A 193 -2.59 25.84 -3.84
C GLY A 193 -2.87 25.59 -5.33
N ASN A 194 -2.49 26.56 -6.19
CA ASN A 194 -2.44 26.34 -7.65
C ASN A 194 -1.24 25.43 -7.97
N LEU A 195 -1.46 24.13 -7.85
CA LEU A 195 -0.46 23.07 -8.00
C LEU A 195 -0.63 22.39 -9.36
N SER A 196 0.47 22.05 -10.02
CA SER A 196 0.44 21.12 -11.16
C SER A 196 0.02 19.73 -10.71
N ASP A 197 -0.38 18.86 -11.64
CA ASP A 197 -0.84 17.52 -11.30
C ASP A 197 0.28 16.66 -10.70
N THR A 198 1.53 16.80 -11.19
CA THR A 198 2.72 16.18 -10.58
C THR A 198 2.92 16.64 -9.14
N GLN A 199 2.75 17.94 -8.86
CA GLN A 199 2.89 18.47 -7.49
C GLN A 199 1.78 17.95 -6.56
N LYS A 200 0.55 17.78 -7.06
CA LYS A 200 -0.54 17.18 -6.29
C LYS A 200 -0.24 15.72 -5.97
N GLN A 201 0.31 14.96 -6.91
CA GLN A 201 0.69 13.56 -6.72
C GLN A 201 1.78 13.42 -5.65
N ASP A 202 2.86 14.20 -5.75
CA ASP A 202 3.93 14.23 -4.75
C ASP A 202 3.40 14.56 -3.34
N LEU A 203 2.52 15.56 -3.25
CA LEU A 203 1.91 15.95 -1.99
C LEU A 203 0.91 14.91 -1.47
N SER A 204 0.27 14.13 -2.34
CA SER A 204 -0.59 13.01 -1.95
C SER A 204 0.21 11.94 -1.22
N TYR A 205 1.36 11.54 -1.77
CA TYR A 205 2.27 10.59 -1.10
C TYR A 205 2.83 11.14 0.21
N GLU A 206 3.25 12.41 0.24
CA GLU A 206 3.72 13.05 1.48
C GLU A 206 2.62 13.10 2.54
N LYS A 207 1.37 13.42 2.13
CA LYS A 207 0.19 13.37 3.00
C LYS A 207 0.00 11.98 3.58
N ILE A 208 0.03 10.95 2.73
CA ILE A 208 -0.16 9.57 3.15
C ILE A 208 0.88 9.16 4.19
N ASP A 209 2.17 9.44 3.95
CA ASP A 209 3.22 9.05 4.90
C ASP A 209 3.14 9.84 6.22
N ASP A 210 2.91 11.15 6.18
CA ASP A 210 2.76 11.97 7.39
C ASP A 210 1.53 11.57 8.22
N VAL A 211 0.38 11.35 7.57
CA VAL A 211 -0.84 10.92 8.26
C VAL A 211 -0.65 9.51 8.83
N LYS A 212 -0.05 8.57 8.09
CA LYS A 212 0.28 7.23 8.61
C LYS A 212 1.13 7.31 9.87
N ASN A 213 2.21 8.11 9.84
CA ASN A 213 3.07 8.32 11.02
C ASN A 213 2.29 8.96 12.18
N PHE A 214 1.40 9.92 11.89
CA PHE A 214 0.53 10.52 12.89
C PHE A 214 -0.43 9.48 13.53
N VAL A 215 -1.09 8.64 12.73
CA VAL A 215 -2.03 7.62 13.22
C VAL A 215 -1.31 6.59 14.08
N VAL A 216 -0.26 5.96 13.55
CA VAL A 216 0.52 4.93 14.26
C VAL A 216 1.04 5.46 15.59
N ARG A 217 1.72 6.63 15.57
CA ARG A 217 2.25 7.23 16.79
C ARG A 217 1.15 7.54 17.80
N THR A 218 0.04 8.11 17.35
CA THR A 218 -1.07 8.47 18.24
C THR A 218 -1.67 7.25 18.92
N LEU A 219 -1.82 6.13 18.19
CA LEU A 219 -2.30 4.88 18.76
C LEU A 219 -1.31 4.34 19.80
N TRP A 220 -0.02 4.31 19.47
CA TRP A 220 1.03 3.76 20.35
C TRP A 220 1.28 4.61 21.60
N GLU A 221 1.09 5.93 21.52
CA GLU A 221 1.21 6.83 22.67
C GLU A 221 -0.01 6.77 23.60
N ARG A 222 -1.18 6.42 23.08
CA ARG A 222 -2.45 6.48 23.82
C ARG A 222 -2.93 5.14 24.32
N CYS A 223 -2.58 4.05 23.64
CA CYS A 223 -3.17 2.73 23.86
C CYS A 223 -2.08 1.67 24.02
N GLU A 224 -2.36 0.68 24.86
CA GLU A 224 -1.52 -0.49 25.08
C GLU A 224 -2.15 -1.73 24.43
N TYR A 225 -1.31 -2.58 23.85
CA TYR A 225 -1.77 -3.86 23.32
C TYR A 225 -2.12 -4.84 24.45
N SER A 226 -3.27 -5.49 24.35
CA SER A 226 -3.69 -6.55 25.25
C SER A 226 -4.55 -7.59 24.53
N LYS A 227 -4.18 -8.87 24.64
CA LYS A 227 -5.01 -10.00 24.17
C LYS A 227 -6.24 -10.27 25.06
N SER A 228 -6.38 -9.57 26.19
CA SER A 228 -7.51 -9.76 27.09
C SER A 228 -8.75 -9.01 26.58
N ALA A 229 -9.69 -9.76 26.02
CA ALA A 229 -10.98 -9.22 25.62
C ALA A 229 -11.74 -8.72 26.86
N SER A 230 -11.87 -7.40 27.00
CA SER A 230 -12.84 -6.84 27.93
C SER A 230 -14.22 -7.01 27.34
N LYS A 231 -15.17 -7.62 28.07
CA LYS A 231 -16.58 -7.65 27.64
C LYS A 231 -17.04 -6.24 27.29
N ILE A 232 -17.53 -6.08 26.07
CA ILE A 232 -18.17 -4.86 25.57
C ILE A 232 -19.64 -5.01 25.90
N SER A 233 -20.26 -3.98 26.48
CA SER A 233 -21.70 -3.91 26.61
C SER A 233 -22.28 -3.32 25.32
N ASP A 234 -23.45 -3.78 24.91
CA ASP A 234 -24.05 -3.43 23.60
C ASP A 234 -24.38 -1.93 23.44
N ASP A 235 -24.28 -1.13 24.50
CA ASP A 235 -24.64 0.28 24.58
C ASP A 235 -23.46 1.25 24.38
N GLU A 236 -22.21 0.77 24.33
CA GLU A 236 -21.01 1.60 24.19
C GLU A 236 -20.31 1.42 22.85
N ASP A 237 -19.88 2.52 22.22
CA ASP A 237 -19.08 2.46 21.00
C ASP A 237 -17.68 1.90 21.32
N TYR A 238 -17.39 0.73 20.73
CA TYR A 238 -16.16 -0.03 20.97
C TYR A 238 -14.89 0.80 20.73
N ILE A 239 -14.87 1.60 19.66
CA ILE A 239 -13.70 2.35 19.23
C ILE A 239 -13.47 3.54 20.17
N GLU A 240 -14.55 4.26 20.51
CA GLU A 240 -14.50 5.38 21.46
C GLU A 240 -14.00 4.92 22.84
N ARG A 241 -14.53 3.81 23.35
CA ARG A 241 -14.10 3.26 24.64
C ARG A 241 -12.65 2.80 24.60
N PHE A 242 -12.21 2.14 23.54
CA PHE A 242 -10.81 1.77 23.36
C PHE A 242 -9.89 3.00 23.38
N MET A 243 -10.17 4.00 22.54
CA MET A 243 -9.28 5.15 22.34
C MET A 243 -9.18 6.10 23.54
N PHE A 244 -10.25 6.23 24.31
CA PHE A 244 -10.33 7.31 25.29
C PHE A 244 -10.59 6.89 26.73
N GLU A 245 -11.04 5.67 26.97
CA GLU A 245 -11.38 5.20 28.32
C GLU A 245 -10.48 4.06 28.75
N LYS A 246 -10.57 2.91 28.07
CA LYS A 246 -9.82 1.70 28.43
C LYS A 246 -8.37 1.78 28.02
N LYS A 247 -8.08 2.35 26.84
CA LYS A 247 -6.73 2.49 26.28
C LYS A 247 -5.96 1.17 26.24
N LYS A 248 -6.69 0.06 26.15
CA LYS A 248 -6.16 -1.31 26.11
C LYS A 248 -7.04 -2.12 25.16
N GLY A 249 -6.43 -2.78 24.18
CA GLY A 249 -7.16 -3.51 23.15
C GLY A 249 -6.27 -4.44 22.33
N ASP A 250 -6.91 -5.31 21.57
CA ASP A 250 -6.29 -6.25 20.64
C ASP A 250 -6.12 -5.64 19.23
N SER A 251 -5.64 -6.43 18.28
CA SER A 251 -5.44 -5.98 16.90
C SER A 251 -6.73 -5.43 16.26
N THR A 252 -7.89 -6.00 16.60
CA THR A 252 -9.20 -5.51 16.12
C THR A 252 -9.48 -4.09 16.61
N ALA A 253 -9.21 -3.77 17.87
CA ALA A 253 -9.32 -2.41 18.38
C ALA A 253 -8.38 -1.43 17.66
N PHE A 254 -7.10 -1.80 17.51
CA PHE A 254 -6.10 -0.95 16.84
C PHE A 254 -6.46 -0.69 15.38
N ALA A 255 -6.79 -1.73 14.60
CA ALA A 255 -7.18 -1.62 13.21
C ALA A 255 -8.47 -0.79 13.03
N SER A 256 -9.48 -1.02 13.88
CA SER A 256 -10.75 -0.27 13.82
C SER A 256 -10.54 1.22 14.09
N ALA A 257 -9.79 1.57 15.13
CA ALA A 257 -9.45 2.97 15.43
C ALA A 257 -8.61 3.59 14.32
N ALA A 258 -7.65 2.85 13.77
CA ALA A 258 -6.81 3.33 12.68
C ALA A 258 -7.62 3.68 11.43
N VAL A 259 -8.56 2.82 11.02
CA VAL A 259 -9.47 3.10 9.89
C VAL A 259 -10.20 4.41 10.11
N VAL A 260 -10.84 4.60 11.26
CA VAL A 260 -11.57 5.84 11.56
C VAL A 260 -10.64 7.06 11.55
N MET A 261 -9.42 6.93 12.08
CA MET A 261 -8.44 8.02 12.08
C MET A 261 -7.96 8.39 10.67
N PHE A 262 -7.65 7.40 9.81
CA PHE A 262 -7.26 7.64 8.42
C PHE A 262 -8.38 8.32 7.63
N ARG A 263 -9.60 7.82 7.74
CA ARG A 263 -10.79 8.41 7.14
C ARG A 263 -11.05 9.83 7.62
N SER A 264 -10.89 10.07 8.92
CA SER A 264 -10.97 11.41 9.52
C SER A 264 -9.90 12.38 9.00
N CYS A 265 -8.80 11.88 8.45
CA CYS A 265 -7.76 12.66 7.77
C CYS A 265 -7.96 12.73 6.24
N GLY A 266 -9.05 12.19 5.71
CA GLY A 266 -9.35 12.14 4.28
C GLY A 266 -8.39 11.24 3.51
N ILE A 267 -8.00 10.11 4.11
CA ILE A 267 -7.30 9.01 3.44
C ILE A 267 -8.27 7.83 3.37
N PRO A 268 -8.55 7.28 2.17
CA PRO A 268 -9.40 6.10 2.05
C PRO A 268 -8.80 4.92 2.80
N ALA A 269 -9.58 4.29 3.67
CA ALA A 269 -9.10 3.20 4.51
C ALA A 269 -10.16 2.12 4.72
N ARG A 270 -9.74 0.86 4.83
CA ARG A 270 -10.60 -0.28 5.14
C ARG A 270 -10.02 -1.18 6.22
N TYR A 271 -10.92 -1.81 6.96
CA TYR A 271 -10.60 -2.79 7.99
C TYR A 271 -10.43 -4.16 7.33
N VAL A 272 -9.38 -4.89 7.72
CA VAL A 272 -9.12 -6.22 7.19
C VAL A 272 -8.82 -7.19 8.33
N VAL A 273 -9.28 -8.41 8.18
CA VAL A 273 -8.95 -9.56 9.03
C VAL A 273 -8.42 -10.70 8.19
N GLY A 274 -7.50 -11.46 8.76
CA GLY A 274 -6.96 -12.66 8.15
C GLY A 274 -5.90 -13.26 9.05
N TYR A 275 -4.87 -13.84 8.45
CA TYR A 275 -3.79 -14.48 9.20
C TYR A 275 -2.47 -13.77 8.92
N ALA A 276 -1.75 -13.44 9.99
CA ALA A 276 -0.39 -12.95 9.89
C ALA A 276 0.59 -14.14 9.84
N ALA A 277 1.44 -14.18 8.81
CA ALA A 277 2.48 -15.19 8.66
C ALA A 277 3.87 -14.56 8.84
N PRO A 278 4.31 -14.27 10.09
CA PRO A 278 5.63 -13.71 10.30
C PRO A 278 6.73 -14.71 9.91
N ALA A 279 7.87 -14.19 9.46
CA ALA A 279 8.96 -14.98 8.87
C ALA A 279 9.47 -16.11 9.78
N ASN A 280 9.35 -15.97 11.10
CA ASN A 280 9.77 -16.98 12.08
C ASN A 280 8.85 -18.22 12.13
N LEU A 281 7.66 -18.18 11.51
CA LEU A 281 6.81 -19.37 11.34
C LEU A 281 7.23 -20.24 10.15
N PHE A 282 8.02 -19.68 9.23
CA PHE A 282 8.47 -20.41 8.06
C PHE A 282 9.65 -21.31 8.41
N SER A 283 9.52 -22.59 8.04
CA SER A 283 10.55 -23.61 8.17
C SER A 283 11.02 -24.06 6.79
N GLY A 284 12.34 -24.12 6.60
CA GLY A 284 12.93 -24.62 5.36
C GLY A 284 12.67 -26.13 5.21
N GLN A 285 12.31 -26.54 4.01
CA GLN A 285 12.04 -27.92 3.63
C GLN A 285 13.26 -28.54 2.92
N ALA A 286 13.28 -29.88 2.82
CA ALA A 286 14.39 -30.60 2.20
C ALA A 286 14.57 -30.30 0.70
N ASP A 287 13.51 -29.86 0.03
CA ASP A 287 13.51 -29.46 -1.39
C ASP A 287 13.89 -27.98 -1.61
N GLY A 288 14.23 -27.26 -0.54
CA GLY A 288 14.58 -25.85 -0.57
C GLY A 288 13.38 -24.89 -0.53
N SER A 289 12.15 -25.40 -0.46
CA SER A 289 10.95 -24.58 -0.23
C SER A 289 10.84 -24.16 1.25
N TYR A 290 9.91 -23.25 1.55
CA TYR A 290 9.57 -22.86 2.91
C TYR A 290 8.10 -23.16 3.18
N MET A 291 7.81 -23.62 4.39
CA MET A 291 6.45 -23.93 4.83
C MET A 291 6.16 -23.28 6.17
N ALA A 292 4.98 -22.68 6.30
CA ALA A 292 4.42 -22.20 7.55
C ALA A 292 3.02 -22.78 7.74
N VAL A 293 2.68 -23.18 8.97
CA VAL A 293 1.33 -23.62 9.34
C VAL A 293 0.71 -22.52 10.20
N LEU A 294 -0.39 -21.94 9.71
CA LEU A 294 -1.11 -20.88 10.41
C LEU A 294 -2.23 -21.46 11.28
N GLN A 295 -2.32 -21.00 12.51
CA GLN A 295 -3.31 -21.38 13.52
C GLN A 295 -4.16 -20.18 13.93
N ASP A 296 -5.21 -20.41 14.71
CA ASP A 296 -6.14 -19.36 15.16
C ASP A 296 -5.44 -18.22 15.93
N ASP A 297 -4.32 -18.50 16.60
CA ASP A 297 -3.53 -17.48 17.29
C ASP A 297 -2.72 -16.57 16.34
N ASN A 298 -2.67 -16.92 15.06
CA ASN A 298 -2.16 -16.09 13.97
C ASN A 298 -3.24 -15.21 13.34
N ALA A 299 -4.52 -15.38 13.73
CA ALA A 299 -5.58 -14.48 13.32
C ALA A 299 -5.25 -13.04 13.74
N HIS A 300 -5.38 -12.13 12.79
CA HIS A 300 -4.92 -10.77 12.95
C HIS A 300 -5.82 -9.79 12.20
N ALA A 301 -5.85 -8.55 12.68
CA ALA A 301 -6.57 -7.46 12.06
C ALA A 301 -5.62 -6.29 11.80
N TRP A 302 -5.73 -5.70 10.63
CA TRP A 302 -4.95 -4.53 10.25
C TRP A 302 -5.84 -3.57 9.44
N VAL A 303 -5.28 -2.40 9.14
CA VAL A 303 -5.92 -1.42 8.26
C VAL A 303 -5.19 -1.43 6.93
N GLU A 304 -5.93 -1.26 5.85
CA GLU A 304 -5.37 -0.90 4.56
C GLU A 304 -5.73 0.53 4.22
N ILE A 305 -4.80 1.22 3.59
CA ILE A 305 -5.02 2.54 2.99
C ILE A 305 -4.88 2.45 1.49
N TYR A 306 -5.70 3.21 0.77
CA TYR A 306 -5.55 3.30 -0.68
C TYR A 306 -4.41 4.26 -1.01
N MET A 307 -3.43 3.76 -1.76
CA MET A 307 -2.34 4.54 -2.31
C MET A 307 -2.55 4.63 -3.82
N PRO A 308 -2.59 5.84 -4.41
CA PRO A 308 -2.56 5.98 -5.86
C PRO A 308 -1.41 5.14 -6.46
N ASP A 309 -1.60 4.60 -7.66
CA ASP A 309 -0.65 3.76 -8.41
C ASP A 309 -0.27 2.40 -7.75
N CYS A 310 -0.41 2.27 -6.43
CA CYS A 310 -0.05 1.09 -5.65
C CYS A 310 -1.27 0.26 -5.19
N GLY A 311 -2.46 0.85 -5.19
CA GLY A 311 -3.69 0.25 -4.69
C GLY A 311 -3.75 0.14 -3.15
N TRP A 312 -4.50 -0.85 -2.66
CA TRP A 312 -4.65 -1.09 -1.22
C TRP A 312 -3.35 -1.57 -0.57
N THR A 313 -2.82 -0.77 0.34
CA THR A 313 -1.56 -1.03 1.04
C THR A 313 -1.82 -1.29 2.52
N PRO A 314 -1.40 -2.45 3.07
CA PRO A 314 -1.52 -2.74 4.49
C PRO A 314 -0.69 -1.76 5.35
N VAL A 315 -1.24 -1.40 6.50
CA VAL A 315 -0.58 -0.62 7.55
C VAL A 315 -0.80 -1.32 8.90
N GLU A 316 0.31 -1.74 9.51
CA GLU A 316 0.32 -2.37 10.82
C GLU A 316 0.28 -1.28 11.89
N THR A 317 -0.69 -1.38 12.79
CA THR A 317 -0.89 -0.39 13.86
C THR A 317 -0.74 -0.99 15.26
N THR A 318 -0.50 -2.30 15.36
CA THR A 318 -0.29 -3.03 16.60
C THR A 318 1.19 -2.99 17.02
N PRO A 319 1.54 -2.48 18.22
CA PRO A 319 2.93 -2.27 18.65
C PRO A 319 3.84 -3.52 18.70
N ALA A 320 3.27 -4.73 18.77
CA ALA A 320 3.99 -5.97 19.08
C ALA A 320 4.23 -6.89 17.88
N LEU A 321 3.75 -6.52 16.68
CA LEU A 321 3.93 -7.31 15.48
C LEU A 321 5.05 -6.70 14.63
N PRO A 322 6.20 -7.39 14.49
CA PRO A 322 7.22 -7.01 13.53
C PRO A 322 6.78 -7.46 12.13
N VAL A 323 5.55 -7.14 11.71
CA VAL A 323 5.22 -7.23 10.29
C VAL A 323 5.89 -6.04 9.65
N ARG A 324 7.02 -6.31 8.99
CA ARG A 324 7.76 -5.33 8.21
C ARG A 324 6.98 -5.05 6.93
N LEU A 325 5.86 -4.35 7.06
CA LEU A 325 5.17 -3.79 5.90
C LEU A 325 6.09 -2.69 5.34
N PRO A 326 6.45 -2.74 4.05
CA PRO A 326 7.47 -1.86 3.48
C PRO A 326 7.18 -0.38 3.80
N ILE A 327 8.19 0.25 4.42
CA ILE A 327 8.14 1.55 5.08
C ILE A 327 8.66 2.64 4.15
N SER A 328 7.99 3.80 4.20
CA SER A 328 8.42 5.15 3.78
C SER A 328 8.63 5.40 2.29
N ILE A 329 7.59 5.96 1.67
CA ILE A 329 7.71 6.64 0.38
C ILE A 329 8.27 8.04 0.64
N CYS A 330 9.51 8.19 0.21
CA CYS A 330 10.24 9.44 -0.03
C CYS A 330 10.78 10.27 1.15
N ARG A 331 12.03 9.99 1.52
CA ARG A 331 12.93 10.96 2.18
C ARG A 331 13.71 11.85 1.18
N ARG A 332 13.54 11.68 -0.14
CA ARG A 332 14.34 12.39 -1.17
C ARG A 332 13.60 13.51 -1.91
N LEU A 333 12.27 13.48 -2.04
CA LEU A 333 11.49 14.61 -2.62
C LEU A 333 11.48 15.86 -1.72
N THR A 334 11.66 15.70 -0.40
CA THR A 334 11.75 16.81 0.57
C THR A 334 12.95 17.74 0.35
N GLN A 335 13.94 17.38 -0.47
CA GLN A 335 15.05 18.28 -0.84
C GLN A 335 14.76 19.16 -2.06
N ARG A 336 13.83 18.78 -2.95
CA ARG A 336 13.49 19.56 -4.16
C ARG A 336 12.59 20.76 -3.84
N ILE A 337 11.57 20.61 -2.99
CA ILE A 337 10.67 21.72 -2.60
C ILE A 337 11.39 22.76 -1.72
N ARG A 338 12.37 22.35 -0.90
CA ARG A 338 13.21 23.27 -0.11
C ARG A 338 14.13 24.14 -0.96
N ARG A 339 14.42 23.75 -2.21
CA ARG A 339 15.21 24.56 -3.16
C ARG A 339 14.36 25.68 -3.79
N VAL A 340 13.07 25.46 -4.01
CA VAL A 340 12.18 26.44 -4.65
C VAL A 340 11.72 27.53 -3.65
N LEU A 341 11.59 27.22 -2.36
CA LEU A 341 11.08 28.16 -1.35
C LEU A 341 12.15 28.94 -0.56
N ARG A 342 13.41 28.99 -1.02
CA ARG A 342 14.50 29.61 -0.24
C ARG A 342 15.32 30.65 -1.00
N THR A 343 14.66 31.61 -1.64
CA THR A 343 15.27 32.91 -1.97
C THR A 343 15.08 33.90 -0.82
N LYS A 344 15.90 33.77 0.23
CA LYS A 344 16.50 34.88 1.01
C LYS A 344 17.41 34.33 2.12
N ARG A 345 18.65 34.83 2.13
CA ARG A 345 19.83 34.45 2.92
C ARG A 345 19.58 34.41 4.43
N THR A 346 20.22 33.47 5.15
CA THR A 346 21.21 33.70 6.25
C THR A 346 21.88 32.36 6.65
N ARG A 347 23.15 32.43 7.06
CA ARG A 347 24.21 31.41 7.14
C ARG A 347 24.16 30.43 8.34
N MET A 348 24.83 29.28 8.15
CA MET A 348 25.52 28.35 9.09
C MET A 348 24.65 27.59 10.13
N LEU A 349 24.88 26.30 10.46
CA LEU A 349 26.12 25.55 10.63
C LEU A 349 26.00 24.06 10.23
N THR A 350 27.15 23.52 9.83
CA THR A 350 27.51 22.12 9.49
C THR A 350 27.57 21.21 10.72
N VAL A 351 27.21 19.92 10.58
CA VAL A 351 27.92 18.81 11.24
C VAL A 351 28.16 17.69 10.23
N THR A 352 29.41 17.21 10.27
CA THR A 352 30.17 16.44 9.29
C THR A 352 29.95 14.93 9.41
N GLU A 353 30.21 14.25 8.29
CA GLU A 353 30.31 12.80 8.02
C GLU A 353 31.09 11.97 9.06
N ARG A 354 30.79 10.66 9.17
CA ARG A 354 31.63 9.61 8.54
C ARG A 354 31.10 8.19 8.70
N ILE A 355 31.12 7.50 7.55
CA ILE A 355 31.22 6.04 7.41
C ILE A 355 32.69 5.66 7.64
N GLN A 356 32.93 4.52 8.28
CA GLN A 356 34.14 3.75 8.00
C GLN A 356 33.84 2.24 8.15
N ARG A 357 34.22 1.48 7.12
CA ARG A 357 34.05 0.03 6.97
C ARG A 357 35.38 -0.68 7.29
N VAL A 358 35.26 -1.75 8.09
CA VAL A 358 35.97 -3.08 8.16
C VAL A 358 37.51 -3.15 8.10
N PRO A 359 38.15 -4.13 8.79
CA PRO A 359 38.11 -5.56 8.39
C PRO A 359 37.96 -6.57 9.56
N GLY A 360 37.50 -7.80 9.27
CA GLY A 360 37.74 -8.97 10.15
C GLY A 360 39.16 -9.52 9.96
N PRO A 361 39.50 -10.78 10.30
CA PRO A 361 38.95 -11.72 11.29
C PRO A 361 39.95 -11.95 12.46
N ILE A 362 39.57 -12.71 13.49
CA ILE A 362 40.07 -14.04 13.92
C ILE A 362 38.99 -14.63 14.81
#